data_AF-A0A840L9E1-F1
#
_entry.id   AF-A0A840L9E1-F1
#
_cell.length_a   1.000
_cell.length_b   1.000
_cell.length_c   1.000
_cell.angle_alpha   90.00
_cell.angle_beta   90.00
_cell.angle_gamma   90.00
#
_symmetry.space_group_name_H-M   'P 1'
#
loop_
_entity.id
_entity.type
_entity.pdbx_description
1 polymer ?
#
loop_
_entity_poly.entity_id
_entity_poly.type
_entity_poly.pdbx_seq_one_letter_code
_entity_poly.pdbx_strand_id
1 'polypeptide(L)'
;MNPWIGGALAIAAMFVGGGLWGWKGVILALTVVVFWLLLQFSRLMRLMKAASEGPLGQVDNAVMLNAQLQAGMPVADVIALTRSLGKKLGSAPETFGWQDSGGARVEVIVNKGRVESWRLLRLEAGQAEAA
;
A
#
# COMPACT_ATOMS: atom_id res chain seq x y z
N MET A 1 1.89 -9.66 -15.22
CA MET A 1 1.41 -11.00 -15.61
C MET A 1 0.34 -11.43 -14.64
N ASN A 2 -0.87 -11.68 -15.15
CA ASN A 2 -2.08 -11.82 -14.34
C ASN A 2 -2.03 -13.11 -13.50
N PRO A 3 -2.08 -13.06 -12.15
CA PRO A 3 -1.90 -14.23 -11.28
C PRO A 3 -2.94 -15.33 -11.51
N TRP A 4 -4.08 -14.98 -12.11
CA TRP A 4 -5.13 -15.90 -12.55
C TRP A 4 -4.65 -16.91 -13.61
N ILE A 5 -3.72 -16.53 -14.47
CA ILE A 5 -3.24 -17.38 -15.57
C ILE A 5 -2.46 -18.59 -15.02
N GLY A 6 -1.69 -18.38 -13.94
CA GLY A 6 -0.95 -19.47 -13.32
C GLY A 6 -1.82 -20.42 -12.49
N GLY A 7 -2.87 -19.90 -11.85
CA GLY A 7 -3.88 -20.75 -11.20
C GLY A 7 -4.62 -21.62 -12.21
N ALA A 8 -5.03 -21.04 -13.34
CA ALA A 8 -5.68 -21.79 -14.42
C ALA A 8 -4.75 -22.86 -15.05
N LEU A 9 -3.47 -22.53 -15.24
CA LEU A 9 -2.48 -23.47 -15.78
C LEU A 9 -2.18 -24.63 -14.82
N ALA A 10 -2.15 -24.36 -13.50
CA ALA A 10 -1.96 -25.40 -12.48
C ALA A 10 -3.16 -26.35 -12.41
N ILE A 11 -4.39 -25.82 -12.50
CA ILE A 11 -5.61 -26.64 -12.57
C ILE A 11 -5.61 -27.48 -13.86
N ALA A 12 -5.29 -26.89 -15.01
CA ALA A 12 -5.18 -27.61 -16.28
C ALA A 12 -4.11 -28.72 -16.23
N ALA A 13 -2.95 -28.47 -15.62
CA ALA A 13 -1.90 -29.48 -15.43
C ALA A 13 -2.35 -30.63 -14.51
N MET A 14 -3.17 -30.35 -13.49
CA MET A 14 -3.72 -31.38 -12.60
C MET A 14 -4.76 -32.27 -13.31
N PHE A 15 -5.62 -31.68 -14.15
CA PHE A 15 -6.57 -32.43 -14.99
C PHE A 15 -5.88 -33.26 -16.09
N VAL A 16 -4.85 -32.73 -16.74
CA VAL A 16 -4.09 -33.44 -17.78
C VAL A 16 -3.19 -34.53 -17.18
N GLY A 17 -2.56 -34.27 -16.03
CA GLY A 17 -1.70 -35.24 -15.33
C GLY A 17 -2.46 -36.43 -14.73
N GLY A 18 -3.71 -36.22 -14.29
CA GLY A 18 -4.58 -37.27 -13.76
C GLY A 18 -5.05 -38.27 -14.83
N GLY A 19 -5.18 -37.84 -16.09
CA GLY A 19 -5.65 -38.69 -17.19
C GLY A 19 -4.58 -39.61 -17.80
N LEU A 20 -3.30 -39.22 -17.79
CA LEU A 20 -2.24 -39.91 -18.55
C LEU A 20 -1.21 -40.68 -17.69
N TRP A 21 -0.99 -40.33 -16.41
CA TRP A 21 0.15 -40.84 -15.62
C TRP A 21 -0.21 -41.53 -14.29
N GLY A 22 -1.50 -41.68 -13.99
CA GLY A 22 -1.99 -42.30 -12.74
C GLY A 22 -1.54 -41.55 -11.48
N TRP A 23 -1.28 -42.29 -10.40
CA TRP A 23 -0.93 -41.74 -9.08
C TRP A 23 0.33 -40.87 -9.05
N LYS A 24 1.27 -41.09 -9.98
CA LYS A 24 2.50 -40.27 -10.09
C LYS A 24 2.23 -38.84 -10.55
N GLY A 25 1.24 -38.65 -11.43
CA GLY A 25 0.84 -37.33 -11.92
C GLY A 25 0.21 -36.46 -10.82
N VAL A 26 -0.53 -37.09 -9.90
CA VAL A 26 -1.16 -36.41 -8.76
C VAL A 26 -0.11 -35.85 -7.79
N ILE A 27 0.93 -36.63 -7.49
CA ILE A 27 2.03 -36.19 -6.60
C ILE A 27 2.78 -35.00 -7.22
N LEU A 28 3.03 -35.06 -8.54
CA LEU A 28 3.74 -34.00 -9.26
C LEU A 28 2.89 -32.71 -9.33
N ALA A 29 1.60 -32.83 -9.67
CA ALA A 29 0.67 -31.70 -9.70
C ALA A 29 0.53 -31.05 -8.31
N LEU A 30 0.40 -31.85 -7.25
CA LEU A 30 0.35 -31.36 -5.88
C LEU A 30 1.61 -30.56 -5.53
N THR A 31 2.80 -31.08 -5.90
CA THR A 31 4.08 -30.40 -5.65
C THR A 31 4.16 -29.05 -6.38
N VAL A 32 3.73 -29.00 -7.65
CA VAL A 32 3.70 -27.75 -8.43
C VAL A 32 2.71 -26.75 -7.85
N VAL A 33 1.52 -27.19 -7.44
CA VAL A 33 0.50 -26.33 -6.82
C VAL A 33 1.00 -25.76 -5.50
N VAL A 34 1.59 -26.59 -4.64
CA VAL A 34 2.15 -26.13 -3.35
C VAL A 34 3.31 -25.15 -3.59
N PHE A 35 4.23 -25.48 -4.49
CA PHE A 35 5.34 -24.59 -4.86
C PHE A 35 4.84 -23.25 -5.41
N TRP A 36 3.81 -23.29 -6.25
CA TRP A 36 3.15 -22.10 -6.78
C TRP A 36 2.50 -21.26 -5.67
N LEU A 37 1.78 -21.89 -4.74
CA LEU A 37 1.18 -21.24 -3.57
C LEU A 37 2.22 -20.56 -2.69
N LEU A 38 3.38 -21.20 -2.45
CA LEU A 38 4.48 -20.61 -1.69
C LEU A 38 5.06 -19.36 -2.39
N LEU A 39 5.19 -19.38 -3.72
CA LEU A 39 5.61 -18.19 -4.48
C LEU A 39 4.57 -17.07 -4.41
N GLN A 40 3.28 -17.41 -4.45
CA GLN A 40 2.19 -16.45 -4.30
C GLN A 40 2.21 -15.82 -2.90
N PHE A 41 2.39 -16.64 -1.86
CA PHE A 41 2.48 -16.20 -0.48
C PHE A 41 3.70 -15.31 -0.24
N SER A 42 4.85 -15.62 -0.86
CA SER A 42 6.06 -14.79 -0.80
C SER A 42 5.85 -13.39 -1.40
N ARG A 43 5.02 -13.26 -2.44
CA ARG A 43 4.64 -11.95 -3.01
C ARG A 43 3.73 -11.17 -2.07
N LEU A 44 2.76 -11.85 -1.46
CA LEU A 44 1.86 -11.24 -0.46
C LEU A 44 2.64 -10.73 0.75
N MET A 45 3.58 -11.52 1.28
CA MET A 45 4.47 -11.11 2.36
C MET A 45 5.34 -9.90 1.99
N ARG A 46 5.79 -9.80 0.74
CA ARG A 46 6.61 -8.67 0.28
C ARG A 46 5.79 -7.38 0.17
N LEU A 47 4.49 -7.49 -0.19
CA LEU A 47 3.54 -6.36 -0.13
C LEU A 47 3.23 -5.94 1.30
N MET A 48 2.97 -6.90 2.20
CA MET A 48 2.72 -6.60 3.61
C MET A 48 3.95 -6.01 4.28
N LYS A 49 5.15 -6.51 3.94
CA LYS A 49 6.41 -5.94 4.42
C LYS A 49 6.62 -4.52 3.90
N ALA A 50 6.31 -4.24 2.63
CA ALA A 50 6.31 -2.86 2.11
C ALA A 50 5.29 -1.95 2.81
N ALA A 51 4.12 -2.47 3.19
CA ALA A 51 3.11 -1.74 3.95
C ALA A 51 3.49 -1.57 5.44
N SER A 52 4.29 -2.49 5.99
CA SER A 52 4.74 -2.48 7.39
C SER A 52 6.06 -1.73 7.61
N GLU A 53 6.89 -1.61 6.58
CA GLU A 53 8.14 -0.82 6.57
C GLU A 53 7.91 0.60 6.02
N GLY A 54 6.71 0.89 5.52
CA GLY A 54 6.31 2.22 5.10
C GLY A 54 6.36 3.20 6.29
N PRO A 55 7.16 4.28 6.23
CA PRO A 55 7.21 5.24 7.32
C PRO A 55 5.82 5.84 7.52
N LEU A 56 5.30 5.75 8.75
CA LEU A 56 4.03 6.35 9.13
C LEU A 56 4.00 7.82 8.67
N GLY A 57 2.97 8.19 7.90
CA GLY A 57 2.84 9.53 7.33
C GLY A 57 3.78 9.83 6.16
N GLN A 58 4.24 8.85 5.38
CA GLN A 58 4.93 9.11 4.11
C GLN A 58 3.97 9.04 2.91
N VAL A 59 4.19 9.88 1.90
CA VAL A 59 3.42 9.92 0.63
C VAL A 59 4.37 10.09 -0.55
N ASP A 60 4.01 9.56 -1.72
CA ASP A 60 4.84 9.63 -2.93
C ASP A 60 5.12 11.07 -3.38
N ASN A 61 4.14 11.97 -3.27
CA ASN A 61 4.28 13.38 -3.61
C ASN A 61 3.28 14.24 -2.82
N ALA A 62 3.79 15.13 -1.96
CA ALA A 62 2.97 15.98 -1.09
C ALA A 62 2.15 17.00 -1.90
N VAL A 63 2.68 17.50 -3.02
CA VAL A 63 1.97 18.44 -3.89
C VAL A 63 0.77 17.77 -4.57
N MET A 64 0.94 16.52 -5.00
CA MET A 64 -0.13 15.75 -5.62
C MET A 64 -1.24 15.42 -4.61
N LEU A 65 -0.88 15.11 -3.35
CA LEU A 65 -1.85 14.95 -2.29
C LEU A 65 -2.61 16.27 -2.03
N ASN A 66 -1.89 17.39 -1.93
CA ASN A 66 -2.48 18.72 -1.74
C ASN A 66 -3.49 19.09 -2.84
N ALA A 67 -3.24 18.68 -4.09
CA ALA A 67 -4.13 18.95 -5.22
C ALA A 67 -5.38 18.05 -5.24
N GLN A 68 -5.30 16.85 -4.67
CA GLN A 68 -6.41 15.89 -4.62
C GLN A 68 -7.32 16.06 -3.39
N LEU A 69 -6.83 16.74 -2.35
CA LEU A 69 -7.62 16.99 -1.14
C LEU A 69 -8.80 17.93 -1.41
N GLN A 70 -9.92 17.61 -0.79
CA GLN A 70 -11.16 18.38 -0.89
C GLN A 70 -11.80 18.49 0.49
N ALA A 71 -12.41 19.64 0.76
CA ALA A 71 -13.14 19.86 2.00
C ALA A 71 -14.32 18.88 2.10
N GLY A 72 -14.50 18.27 3.27
CA GLY A 72 -15.53 17.26 3.51
C GLY A 72 -15.15 15.83 3.11
N MET A 73 -14.00 15.62 2.48
CA MET A 73 -13.51 14.27 2.11
C MET A 73 -13.37 13.39 3.37
N PRO A 74 -13.86 12.14 3.37
CA PRO A 74 -13.60 11.20 4.45
C PRO A 74 -12.09 10.93 4.62
N VAL A 75 -11.60 10.87 5.87
CA VAL A 75 -10.19 10.54 6.13
C VAL A 75 -9.81 9.15 5.60
N ALA A 76 -10.76 8.21 5.56
CA ALA A 76 -10.55 6.90 4.97
C ALA A 76 -10.17 6.99 3.48
N ASP A 77 -10.76 7.92 2.71
CA ASP A 77 -10.45 8.11 1.29
C ASP A 77 -9.05 8.71 1.13
N VAL A 78 -8.64 9.62 2.03
CA VAL A 78 -7.27 10.16 2.07
C VAL A 78 -6.24 9.06 2.34
N ILE A 79 -6.55 8.14 3.26
CA ILE A 79 -5.69 6.98 3.56
C ILE A 79 -5.63 6.04 2.35
N ALA A 80 -6.75 5.82 1.65
CA ALA A 80 -6.77 5.01 0.44
C ALA A 80 -5.93 5.63 -0.70
N LEU A 81 -5.99 6.95 -0.86
CA LEU A 81 -5.19 7.71 -1.84
C LEU A 81 -3.68 7.65 -1.53
N THR A 82 -3.32 7.83 -0.26
CA THR A 82 -1.91 7.88 0.17
C THR A 82 -1.30 6.51 0.43
N ARG A 83 -2.13 5.47 0.59
CA ARG A 83 -1.75 4.12 1.06
C ARG A 83 -0.95 4.15 2.35
N SER A 84 -1.14 5.19 3.16
CA SER A 84 -0.34 5.51 4.33
C SER A 84 -1.21 6.08 5.43
N LEU A 85 -1.05 5.54 6.64
CA LEU A 85 -1.66 6.11 7.83
C LEU A 85 -0.95 7.42 8.14
N GLY A 86 -1.67 8.55 8.06
CA GLY A 86 -1.13 9.87 8.38
C GLY A 86 -0.56 9.92 9.79
N LYS A 87 0.54 10.66 9.97
CA LYS A 87 1.15 10.84 11.29
C LYS A 87 0.32 11.84 12.09
N LYS A 88 -0.17 11.46 13.28
CA LYS A 88 -0.89 12.40 14.16
C LYS A 88 0.08 13.48 14.67
N LEU A 89 -0.24 14.75 14.39
CA LEU A 89 0.56 15.92 14.79
C LEU A 89 -0.11 16.72 15.91
N GLY A 90 -1.44 16.68 15.98
CA GLY A 90 -2.22 17.40 16.98
C GLY A 90 -3.56 16.73 17.25
N SER A 91 -4.14 17.02 18.42
CA SER A 91 -5.41 16.44 18.88
C SER A 91 -6.55 17.47 18.95
N ALA A 92 -6.23 18.76 19.01
CA ALA A 92 -7.19 19.86 19.14
C ALA A 92 -6.60 21.14 18.51
N PRO A 93 -6.79 21.40 17.20
CA PRO A 93 -7.57 20.59 16.26
C PRO A 93 -6.89 19.28 15.87
N GLU A 94 -7.67 18.23 15.59
CA GLU A 94 -7.12 16.92 15.21
C GLU A 94 -6.43 17.03 13.85
N THR A 95 -5.10 16.84 13.83
CA THR A 95 -4.26 17.13 12.66
C THR A 95 -3.41 15.92 12.31
N PHE A 96 -3.44 15.53 11.03
CA PHE A 96 -2.64 14.45 10.46
C PHE A 96 -1.67 14.98 9.41
N GLY A 97 -0.44 14.45 9.40
CA GLY A 97 0.63 14.87 8.51
C GLY A 97 1.07 13.75 7.57
N TRP A 98 1.28 14.10 6.30
CA TRP A 98 1.97 13.28 5.31
C TRP A 98 3.17 14.04 4.74
N GLN A 99 4.33 13.40 4.65
CA GLN A 99 5.57 13.98 4.15
C GLN A 99 6.08 13.19 2.95
N ASP A 100 6.56 13.90 1.93
CA ASP A 100 7.24 13.26 0.79
C ASP A 100 8.75 13.17 1.01
N SER A 101 9.42 12.43 0.12
CA SER A 101 10.88 12.30 0.12
C SER A 101 11.62 13.61 -0.22
N GLY A 102 10.92 14.58 -0.82
CA GLY A 102 11.43 15.92 -1.13
C GLY A 102 11.36 16.90 0.03
N GLY A 103 10.89 16.47 1.21
CA GLY A 103 10.80 17.29 2.42
C GLY A 103 9.55 18.16 2.49
N ALA A 104 8.65 18.12 1.50
CA ALA A 104 7.36 18.79 1.58
C ALA A 104 6.38 17.95 2.42
N ARG A 105 5.56 18.62 3.22
CA ARG A 105 4.61 18.01 4.15
C ARG A 105 3.22 18.61 3.96
N VAL A 106 2.20 17.78 3.85
CA VAL A 106 0.79 18.19 3.93
C VAL A 106 0.30 17.91 5.33
N GLU A 107 -0.28 18.93 5.97
CA GLU A 107 -1.00 18.77 7.23
C GLU A 107 -2.48 18.97 6.98
N VAL A 108 -3.27 17.99 7.39
CA VAL A 108 -4.71 17.93 7.17
C VAL A 108 -5.39 18.00 8.53
N ILE A 109 -6.23 19.03 8.70
CA ILE A 109 -7.09 19.19 9.86
C ILE A 109 -8.36 18.38 9.61
N VAL A 110 -8.70 17.57 10.59
CA VAL A 110 -9.83 16.65 10.54
C VAL A 110 -10.83 17.03 11.62
N ASN A 111 -12.10 17.05 11.24
CA ASN A 111 -13.22 17.25 12.13
C ASN A 111 -14.26 16.16 11.88
N LYS A 112 -14.63 15.40 12.93
CA LYS A 112 -15.57 14.27 12.84
C LYS A 112 -15.21 13.26 11.74
N GLY A 113 -13.92 12.98 11.55
CA GLY A 113 -13.44 12.02 10.54
C GLY A 113 -13.48 12.50 9.09
N ARG A 114 -13.66 13.81 8.87
CA ARG A 114 -13.64 14.44 7.54
C ARG A 114 -12.60 15.55 7.48
N VAL A 115 -12.06 15.79 6.29
CA VAL A 115 -11.13 16.89 6.01
C VAL A 115 -11.85 18.22 6.18
N GLU A 116 -11.40 19.03 7.13
CA GLU A 116 -11.90 20.38 7.36
C GLU A 116 -11.09 21.41 6.56
N SER A 117 -9.76 21.33 6.68
CA SER A 117 -8.82 22.16 5.92
C SER A 117 -7.46 21.46 5.83
N TRP A 118 -6.60 21.91 4.93
CA TRP A 118 -5.25 21.39 4.81
C TRP A 118 -4.26 22.49 4.43
N ARG A 119 -2.99 22.27 4.76
CA ARG A 119 -1.89 23.17 4.41
C ARG A 119 -0.70 22.38 3.88
N LEU A 120 -0.09 22.88 2.82
CA LEU A 120 1.18 22.38 2.30
C LEU A 120 2.32 23.19 2.90
N LEU A 121 3.14 22.54 3.71
CA LEU A 121 4.39 23.06 4.24
C LEU A 121 5.54 22.57 3.35
N ARG A 122 6.24 23.49 2.71
CA ARG A 122 7.51 23.19 2.04
C ARG A 122 8.60 23.51 3.05
N LEU A 123 9.40 22.53 3.48
CA LEU A 123 10.67 22.84 4.13
C LEU A 123 11.55 23.50 3.07
N GLU A 124 11.65 24.83 3.09
CA GLU A 124 12.75 25.48 2.39
C GLU A 124 14.04 24.95 3.00
N ALA A 125 14.98 24.56 2.15
CA ALA A 125 16.26 23.95 2.53
C ALA A 125 17.21 24.91 3.31
N GLY A 126 16.68 25.86 4.10
CA GLY A 126 17.42 26.93 4.77
C GLY A 126 17.21 27.06 6.28
N GLN A 127 16.50 26.14 6.94
CA GLN A 127 16.32 26.19 8.42
C GLN A 127 17.07 25.09 9.19
N ALA A 128 17.94 24.32 8.54
CA ALA A 128 18.81 23.34 9.19
C ALA A 128 20.23 23.87 9.52
N GLU A 129 20.52 25.14 9.24
CA GLU A 129 21.83 25.78 9.45
C GLU A 129 21.76 26.96 10.44
N ALA A 130 20.89 26.85 11.45
CA ALA A 130 20.83 27.82 12.56
C ALA A 130 20.33 27.15 13.85
N ALA A 131 21.06 26.15 14.33
CA ALA A 131 21.00 25.68 15.70
C ALA A 131 22.39 25.21 16.15
#